data_AF-A0A7J3J473-F1
#
_entry.id   AF-A0A7J3J473-F1
#
_cell.length_a   1.000
_cell.length_b   1.000
_cell.length_c   1.000
_cell.angle_alpha   90.00
_cell.angle_beta   90.00
_cell.angle_gamma   90.00
#
_symmetry.space_group_name_H-M   'P 1'
#
loop_
_entity.id
_entity.type
_entity.pdbx_description
1 polymer ?
#
loop_
_entity_poly.entity_id
_entity_poly.type
_entity_poly.pdbx_seq_one_letter_code
_entity_poly.pdbx_strand_id
1 'polypeptide(L)'
;MQLLIEAAKTFVSLLFLLYASWSDYKTREVSNNVWVLFAPPAFALTFVELFLFDFSALPLFGLCFGLTAAFAIILFYAGGFGGADAKAL
;
A
#
# COMPACT_ATOMS: atom_id res chain seq x y z
N MET A 1 6.54 8.98 19.62
CA MET A 1 6.97 7.74 18.93
C MET A 1 5.96 7.33 17.87
N GLN A 2 4.67 7.17 18.21
CA GLN A 2 3.60 6.88 17.25
C GLN A 2 3.55 7.84 16.04
N LEU A 3 3.54 9.16 16.28
CA LEU A 3 3.57 10.18 15.21
C LEU A 3 4.74 10.00 14.22
N LEU A 4 5.91 9.55 14.70
CA LEU A 4 7.08 9.37 13.86
C LEU A 4 6.93 8.14 12.95
N ILE A 5 6.26 7.08 13.43
CA ILE A 5 5.93 5.91 12.63
C ILE A 5 4.85 6.25 11.60
N GLU A 6 3.82 7.00 11.99
CA GLU A 6 2.79 7.50 11.07
C GLU A 6 3.42 8.35 9.96
N ALA A 7 4.26 9.33 10.33
CA ALA A 7 4.98 10.16 9.36
C ALA A 7 5.89 9.32 8.43
N ALA A 8 6.57 8.31 8.96
CA ALA A 8 7.40 7.40 8.17
C ALA A 8 6.56 6.59 7.17
N LYS A 9 5.40 6.06 7.58
CA LYS A 9 4.46 5.35 6.69
C LYS A 9 4.00 6.26 5.56
N THR A 10 3.52 7.47 5.90
CA THR A 10 3.07 8.45 4.90
C THR A 10 4.19 8.83 3.94
N PHE A 11 5.41 9.07 4.45
CA PHE A 11 6.55 9.43 3.63
C PHE A 11 6.96 8.30 2.67
N VAL A 12 7.05 7.06 3.17
CA VAL A 12 7.37 5.89 2.33
C VAL A 12 6.30 5.72 1.25
N SER A 13 5.01 5.74 1.61
CA SER A 13 3.93 5.64 0.62
C SER A 13 3.99 6.75 -0.43
N LEU A 14 4.24 8.00 -0.01
CA LEU A 14 4.37 9.13 -0.95
C LEU A 14 5.53 8.94 -1.92
N LEU A 15 6.69 8.48 -1.46
CA LEU A 15 7.84 8.23 -2.34
C LEU A 15 7.52 7.22 -3.44
N PHE A 16 6.93 6.08 -3.07
CA PHE A 16 6.59 5.03 -4.02
C PHE A 16 5.47 5.45 -4.96
N LEU A 17 4.44 6.16 -4.47
CA LEU A 17 3.35 6.68 -5.29
C LEU A 17 3.83 7.76 -6.26
N LEU A 18 4.67 8.70 -5.83
CA LEU A 18 5.26 9.71 -6.71
C LEU A 18 6.11 9.06 -7.81
N TYR A 19 6.93 8.07 -7.45
CA TYR A 19 7.70 7.32 -8.44
C TYR A 19 6.80 6.55 -9.41
N ALA A 20 5.76 5.87 -8.91
CA ALA A 20 4.81 5.14 -9.74
C ALA A 20 4.07 6.08 -10.70
N SER A 21 3.58 7.23 -10.22
CA SER A 21 2.94 8.23 -11.07
C SER A 21 3.89 8.83 -12.10
N TRP A 22 5.15 9.08 -11.74
CA TRP A 22 6.16 9.56 -12.69
C TRP A 22 6.50 8.51 -13.75
N SER A 23 6.68 7.25 -13.35
CA SER A 23 6.89 6.12 -14.26
C SER A 23 5.72 5.98 -15.21
N ASP A 24 4.48 5.97 -14.69
CA ASP A 24 3.28 5.89 -15.51
C ASP A 24 3.17 7.07 -16.49
N TYR A 25 3.42 8.29 -16.04
CA TYR A 25 3.43 9.46 -16.92
C TYR A 25 4.46 9.33 -18.06
N LYS A 26 5.65 8.80 -17.75
CA LYS A 26 6.78 8.75 -18.71
C LYS A 26 6.74 7.55 -19.65
N THR A 27 6.40 6.36 -19.14
CA THR A 27 6.47 5.09 -19.88
C THR A 27 5.10 4.43 -20.07
N ARG A 28 4.02 4.99 -19.51
CA ARG A 28 2.66 4.40 -19.48
C ARG A 28 2.60 3.02 -18.83
N GLU A 29 3.60 2.71 -18.00
CA GLU A 29 3.75 1.43 -17.32
C GLU A 29 4.41 1.63 -15.96
N VAL A 30 4.01 0.83 -14.97
CA VAL A 30 4.64 0.77 -13.65
C VAL A 30 5.13 -0.66 -13.40
N SER A 31 6.44 -0.82 -13.16
CA SER A 31 7.04 -2.13 -12.92
C SER A 31 6.51 -2.79 -11.64
N ASN A 32 6.29 -4.11 -11.68
CA ASN A 32 5.93 -4.88 -10.50
C ASN A 32 6.95 -4.80 -9.36
N ASN A 33 8.21 -4.51 -9.69
CA ASN A 33 9.28 -4.36 -8.71
C ASN A 33 9.01 -3.20 -7.74
N VAL A 34 8.29 -2.16 -8.17
CA VAL A 34 7.89 -1.03 -7.31
C VAL A 34 7.07 -1.52 -6.13
N TRP A 35 6.06 -2.35 -6.40
CA TRP A 35 5.16 -2.89 -5.38
C TRP A 35 5.85 -3.93 -4.50
N VAL A 36 6.71 -4.78 -5.08
CA VAL A 36 7.49 -5.76 -4.32
C VAL A 36 8.47 -5.08 -3.36
N LEU A 37 9.04 -3.94 -3.74
CA LEU A 37 9.92 -3.15 -2.87
C LEU A 37 9.14 -2.31 -1.84
N PHE A 38 7.94 -1.87 -2.19
CA PHE A 38 7.08 -1.06 -1.31
C PHE A 38 6.43 -1.87 -0.19
N ALA A 39 5.93 -3.06 -0.48
CA ALA A 39 5.14 -3.85 0.47
C ALA A 39 5.90 -4.17 1.78
N PRO A 40 7.16 -4.68 1.77
CA PRO A 40 7.85 -5.01 3.01
C PRO A 40 7.99 -3.85 4.02
N PRO A 41 8.49 -2.65 3.65
CA PRO A 41 8.57 -1.54 4.60
C PRO A 41 7.19 -1.03 5.04
N ALA A 42 6.20 -1.00 4.16
CA ALA A 42 4.84 -0.58 4.51
C ALA A 42 4.20 -1.51 5.56
N PHE A 43 4.32 -2.83 5.38
CA PHE A 43 3.85 -3.82 6.35
C PHE A 43 4.65 -3.77 7.64
N ALA A 44 5.98 -3.70 7.56
CA ALA A 44 6.83 -3.66 8.76
C ALA A 44 6.47 -2.47 9.65
N LEU A 45 6.34 -1.27 9.09
CA LEU A 45 5.95 -0.07 9.85
C LEU A 45 4.53 -0.19 10.43
N THR A 46 3.58 -0.71 9.65
CA THR A 46 2.20 -0.91 10.12
C THR A 46 2.11 -1.91 11.26
N PHE A 47 2.81 -3.04 11.15
CA PHE A 47 2.85 -4.02 12.23
C PHE A 47 3.56 -3.49 13.47
N VAL A 48 4.69 -2.80 13.31
CA VAL A 48 5.39 -2.15 14.44
C VAL A 48 4.46 -1.19 15.17
N GLU A 49 3.66 -0.40 14.44
CA GLU A 49 2.67 0.48 15.05
C GLU A 49 1.60 -0.29 15.82
N LEU A 50 0.98 -1.29 15.21
CA LEU A 50 -0.07 -2.10 15.83
C LEU A 50 0.43 -2.86 17.06
N PHE A 51 1.58 -3.53 16.99
CA PHE A 51 2.11 -4.30 18.11
C PHE A 51 2.54 -3.42 19.31
N LEU A 52 2.98 -2.18 19.06
CA LEU A 52 3.46 -1.28 20.11
C LEU A 52 2.37 -0.36 20.68
N PHE A 53 1.38 0.05 19.89
CA PHE A 53 0.44 1.11 20.26
C PHE A 53 -1.04 0.67 20.23
N ASP A 54 -1.43 -0.28 19.39
CA ASP A 54 -2.84 -0.72 19.30
C ASP A 54 -2.99 -2.17 18.82
N PHE A 55 -2.62 -3.11 19.69
CA PHE A 55 -2.67 -4.54 19.37
C PHE A 55 -4.12 -5.02 19.14
N SER A 56 -5.08 -4.40 19.83
CA SER A 56 -6.51 -4.70 19.68
C SER A 56 -7.05 -4.41 18.28
N ALA A 57 -6.43 -3.49 17.53
CA ALA A 57 -6.82 -3.17 16.16
C ALA A 57 -6.33 -4.19 15.12
N LEU A 58 -5.46 -5.15 15.47
CA LEU A 58 -4.91 -6.13 14.53
C LEU A 58 -6.00 -6.91 13.73
N PRO A 59 -7.10 -7.40 14.34
CA PRO A 59 -8.17 -8.08 13.60
C PRO A 59 -8.90 -7.14 12.65
N LEU A 60 -9.13 -5.89 13.05
CA LEU A 60 -9.79 -4.88 12.22
C LEU A 60 -8.90 -4.51 11.02
N PHE A 61 -7.60 -4.33 11.25
CA PHE A 61 -6.63 -4.12 10.18
C PHE A 61 -6.65 -5.28 9.17
N GLY A 62 -6.64 -6.53 9.64
CA GLY A 62 -6.71 -7.70 8.77
C GLY A 62 -7.98 -7.75 7.92
N LEU A 63 -9.13 -7.41 8.52
CA LEU A 63 -10.40 -7.31 7.80
C LEU A 63 -10.36 -6.20 6.74
N CYS A 64 -9.94 -4.99 7.11
CA CYS A 64 -9.83 -3.86 6.18
C CYS A 64 -8.87 -4.17 5.03
N PHE A 65 -7.68 -4.70 5.34
CA PHE A 65 -6.71 -5.10 4.33
C PHE A 65 -7.27 -6.16 3.37
N GLY A 66 -7.93 -7.19 3.91
CA GLY A 66 -8.56 -8.24 3.12
C GLY A 66 -9.68 -7.73 2.21
N LEU A 67 -10.54 -6.84 2.72
CA LEU A 67 -11.61 -6.22 1.94
C LEU A 67 -11.06 -5.31 0.83
N THR A 68 -10.05 -4.49 1.14
CA THR A 68 -9.38 -3.63 0.16
C THR A 68 -8.71 -4.46 -0.93
N ALA A 69 -8.00 -5.53 -0.57
CA ALA A 69 -7.38 -6.43 -1.55
C ALA A 69 -8.43 -7.13 -2.42
N ALA A 70 -9.52 -7.64 -1.84
CA ALA A 70 -10.62 -8.23 -2.60
C ALA A 70 -11.25 -7.22 -3.57
N PHE A 71 -11.46 -5.99 -3.12
CA PHE A 71 -12.00 -4.92 -3.94
C PHE A 71 -11.06 -4.55 -5.10
N ALA A 72 -9.75 -4.42 -4.84
CA ALA A 72 -8.75 -4.17 -5.86
C ALA A 72 -8.74 -5.26 -6.95
N ILE A 73 -8.80 -6.53 -6.54
CA ILE A 73 -8.86 -7.68 -7.46
C ILE A 73 -10.14 -7.64 -8.29
N ILE A 74 -11.29 -7.37 -7.66
CA ILE A 74 -12.58 -7.25 -8.36
C ILE A 74 -12.51 -6.14 -9.41
N LEU A 75 -12.00 -4.95 -9.05
CA LEU A 75 -11.87 -3.83 -9.99
C LEU A 75 -10.93 -4.13 -11.16
N PHE A 76 -9.83 -4.84 -10.90
CA PHE A 76 -8.91 -5.28 -11.95
C PHE A 76 -9.59 -6.22 -12.95
N TYR A 77 -10.25 -7.28 -12.46
CA TYR A 77 -10.92 -8.25 -13.33
C TYR A 77 -12.20 -7.73 -13.98
N ALA A 78 -12.88 -6.78 -13.35
CA ALA A 78 -14.03 -6.09 -13.95
C ALA A 78 -13.61 -5.09 -15.05
N GLY A 79 -12.31 -4.85 -15.24
CA GLY A 79 -11.79 -3.89 -16.21
C GLY A 79 -11.94 -2.43 -15.78
N GLY A 80 -12.28 -2.17 -14.51
CA GLY A 80 -12.38 -0.83 -13.96
C GLY A 80 -11.00 -0.19 -13.75
N PHE A 81 -10.01 -0.98 -13.31
CA PHE A 81 -8.66 -0.53 -12.95
C PHE A 81 -7.58 -1.20 -13.80
N GLY A 82 -6.50 -0.47 -14.06
CA GLY A 82 -5.27 -1.04 -14.58
C GLY A 82 -4.54 -1.88 -13.53
N GLY A 83 -3.59 -2.71 -13.97
CA GLY A 83 -2.80 -3.55 -13.06
C GLY A 83 -1.85 -2.78 -12.14
N ALA A 84 -1.58 -1.50 -12.40
CA ALA A 84 -0.84 -0.62 -11.50
C ALA A 84 -1.78 -0.05 -10.42
N ASP A 85 -2.95 0.46 -10.82
CA ASP A 85 -3.96 1.03 -9.92
C ASP A 85 -4.45 0.01 -8.91
N ALA A 86 -4.67 -1.24 -9.34
CA ALA A 86 -5.09 -2.33 -8.46
C ALA A 86 -4.01 -2.72 -7.43
N LYS A 87 -2.73 -2.44 -7.68
CA LYS A 87 -1.64 -2.71 -6.71
C LYS A 87 -1.34 -1.52 -5.81
N ALA A 88 -1.77 -0.32 -6.22
CA ALA A 88 -1.65 0.90 -5.45
C ALA A 88 -2.70 1.00 -4.33
N LEU A 89 -3.84 0.31 -4.52
CA LEU A 89 -4.97 0.24 -3.60
C LEU A 89 -4.67 -0.70 -2.42
#